data_AF-A0A2N2PTT0-F1
#
_entry.id   AF-A0A2N2PTT0-F1
#
_cell.length_a   1.000
_cell.length_b   1.000
_cell.length_c   1.000
_cell.angle_alpha   90.00
_cell.angle_beta   90.00
_cell.angle_gamma   90.00
#
_symmetry.space_group_name_H-M   'P 1'
#
loop_
_entity.id
_entity.type
_entity.pdbx_description
1 polymer ?
#
loop_
_entity_poly.entity_id
_entity_poly.type
_entity_poly.pdbx_seq_one_letter_code
_entity_poly.pdbx_strand_id
1 'polypeptide(L)'
;MQTFVVEVWGDFACFTRPETKVERFSYPVMTPSAARGVLDAIYAKPEEFGWRIDRIDVLNPIKFIALRRNEVKEKINANAVKKGMTGGDGPIILCDATQATTGSDMMGRTQRQTMALRDVRYRIHAHIHPRPGAEGRPRALEEQAARRITGGKCFYQPYLGCREFVAYFEPAHAEVQPVAESVDIGWMLYDVFDL
;
A
#
# COMPACT_ATOMS: atom_id res chain seq x y z
N MET A 1 -26.22 -4.74 1.68
CA MET A 1 -24.91 -4.14 1.33
C MET A 1 -24.41 -4.85 0.10
N GLN A 2 -24.08 -4.10 -0.95
CA GLN A 2 -23.52 -4.67 -2.17
C GLN A 2 -22.07 -5.09 -1.94
N THR A 3 -21.73 -6.33 -2.30
CA THR A 3 -20.34 -6.78 -2.33
C THR A 3 -19.71 -6.40 -3.67
N PHE A 4 -18.55 -5.75 -3.59
CA PHE A 4 -17.68 -5.44 -4.71
C PHE A 4 -16.58 -6.49 -4.78
N VAL A 5 -16.34 -6.97 -5.99
CA VAL A 5 -15.28 -7.93 -6.27
C VAL A 5 -14.34 -7.31 -7.29
N VAL A 6 -13.13 -7.00 -6.86
CA VAL A 6 -12.13 -6.26 -7.65
C VAL A 6 -10.89 -7.11 -7.80
N GLU A 7 -10.48 -7.37 -9.05
CA GLU A 7 -9.19 -7.99 -9.32
C GLU A 7 -8.10 -6.93 -9.38
N VAL A 8 -6.96 -7.22 -8.75
CA VAL A 8 -5.83 -6.32 -8.61
C VAL A 8 -4.54 -7.08 -8.86
N TRP A 9 -3.66 -6.54 -9.71
CA TRP A 9 -2.39 -7.19 -10.03
C TRP A 9 -1.26 -6.19 -10.22
N GLY A 10 -0.03 -6.69 -10.22
CA GLY A 10 1.17 -5.91 -10.47
C GLY A 10 2.40 -6.78 -10.60
N ASP A 11 3.45 -6.23 -11.20
CA ASP A 11 4.71 -6.96 -11.41
C ASP A 11 5.40 -7.30 -10.08
N PHE A 12 5.24 -6.43 -9.08
CA PHE A 12 5.84 -6.56 -7.76
C PHE A 12 4.87 -6.13 -6.66
N ALA A 13 5.12 -6.59 -5.44
CA ALA A 13 4.44 -6.10 -4.24
C ALA A 13 5.34 -6.20 -3.01
N CYS A 14 5.14 -5.33 -2.02
CA CYS A 14 5.81 -5.48 -0.72
C CYS A 14 4.90 -5.05 0.43
N PHE A 15 4.18 -6.01 0.98
CA PHE A 15 3.36 -5.87 2.18
C PHE A 15 4.27 -6.01 3.40
N THR A 16 5.04 -4.97 3.69
CA THR A 16 6.15 -5.02 4.65
C THR A 16 5.69 -5.49 6.03
N ARG A 17 6.34 -6.54 6.54
CA ARG A 17 6.18 -7.00 7.91
C ARG A 17 6.68 -5.93 8.89
N PRO A 18 5.90 -5.54 9.92
CA PRO A 18 6.28 -4.48 10.85
C PRO A 18 7.65 -4.69 11.52
N GLU A 19 7.98 -5.95 11.82
CA GLU A 19 9.22 -6.38 12.47
C GLU A 19 10.47 -6.23 11.59
N THR A 20 10.32 -6.14 10.26
CA THR A 20 11.45 -6.08 9.29
C THR A 20 11.44 -4.77 8.50
N LYS A 21 11.20 -3.63 9.16
CA LYS A 21 11.04 -2.34 8.47
C LYS A 21 12.32 -1.81 7.81
N VAL A 22 13.49 -2.14 8.34
CA VAL A 22 14.78 -1.64 7.82
C VAL A 22 15.18 -2.39 6.56
N GLU A 23 15.26 -3.72 6.66
CA GLU A 23 15.46 -4.66 5.56
C GLU A 23 14.11 -5.29 5.23
N ARG A 24 13.39 -4.74 4.26
CA ARG A 24 11.95 -5.04 4.09
C ARG A 24 11.73 -6.49 3.70
N PHE A 25 10.90 -7.19 4.45
CA PHE A 25 10.38 -8.50 4.07
C PHE A 25 8.86 -8.43 3.91
N SER A 26 8.34 -8.81 2.74
CA SER A 26 6.90 -8.82 2.49
C SER A 26 6.21 -9.99 3.21
N TYR A 27 4.98 -9.79 3.68
CA TYR A 27 4.05 -10.90 3.89
C TYR A 27 3.92 -11.71 2.59
N PRO A 28 3.60 -13.02 2.68
CA PRO A 28 3.44 -13.87 1.50
C PRO A 28 2.22 -13.49 0.65
N VAL A 29 1.26 -12.76 1.24
CA VAL A 29 0.01 -12.34 0.59
C VAL A 29 -0.33 -10.90 0.99
N MET A 30 -1.27 -10.31 0.24
CA MET A 30 -1.82 -8.98 0.53
C MET A 30 -2.48 -8.94 1.91
N THR A 31 -2.20 -7.87 2.67
CA THR A 31 -2.88 -7.62 3.95
C THR A 31 -4.25 -6.96 3.74
N PRO A 32 -5.23 -7.15 4.64
CA PRO A 32 -6.50 -6.44 4.57
C PRO A 32 -6.32 -4.92 4.54
N SER A 33 -5.38 -4.39 5.34
CA SER A 33 -5.00 -2.97 5.31
C SER A 33 -4.57 -2.48 3.91
N ALA A 34 -3.75 -3.28 3.21
CA ALA A 34 -3.30 -2.93 1.86
C ALA A 34 -4.43 -3.04 0.84
N ALA A 35 -5.28 -4.07 0.94
CA ALA A 35 -6.47 -4.24 0.11
C ALA A 35 -7.43 -3.04 0.24
N ARG A 36 -7.70 -2.61 1.48
CA ARG A 36 -8.47 -1.39 1.76
C ARG A 36 -7.80 -0.17 1.14
N GLY A 37 -6.48 -0.01 1.28
CA GLY A 37 -5.74 1.09 0.67
C GLY A 37 -5.88 1.15 -0.85
N VAL A 38 -5.91 0.00 -1.54
CA VAL A 38 -6.18 -0.06 -2.98
C VAL A 38 -7.60 0.42 -3.30
N LEU A 39 -8.60 -0.02 -2.54
CA LEU A 39 -9.99 0.43 -2.75
C LEU A 39 -10.18 1.92 -2.43
N ASP A 40 -9.52 2.43 -1.39
CA ASP A 40 -9.51 3.86 -1.05
C ASP A 40 -8.88 4.70 -2.17
N ALA A 41 -7.84 4.17 -2.83
CA ALA A 41 -7.22 4.82 -3.99
C ALA A 41 -8.19 4.95 -5.16
N ILE A 42 -9.07 3.97 -5.37
CA ILE A 42 -10.11 3.99 -6.41
C ILE A 42 -11.22 4.97 -6.02
N TYR A 43 -11.77 4.80 -4.82
CA TYR A 43 -12.87 5.61 -4.30
C TYR A 43 -12.86 5.63 -2.77
N ALA A 44 -12.66 6.82 -2.22
CA ALA A 44 -12.77 7.07 -0.79
C ALA A 44 -13.61 8.32 -0.54
N LYS A 45 -14.46 8.25 0.49
CA LYS A 45 -15.03 9.42 1.17
C LYS A 45 -14.94 9.17 2.67
N PRO A 46 -13.79 9.49 3.29
CA PRO A 46 -13.47 9.04 4.65
C PRO A 46 -14.50 9.44 5.71
N GLU A 47 -15.19 10.57 5.55
CA GLU A 47 -16.25 11.03 6.46
C GLU A 47 -17.57 10.27 6.27
N GLU A 48 -17.83 9.71 5.08
CA GLU A 48 -19.10 9.07 4.73
C GLU A 48 -19.05 7.55 4.91
N PHE A 49 -17.92 6.90 4.63
CA PHE A 49 -17.81 5.44 4.72
C PHE A 49 -16.36 4.95 4.87
N GLY A 50 -16.21 3.66 5.18
CA GLY A 50 -14.97 2.92 5.01
C GLY A 50 -15.21 1.59 4.28
N TRP A 51 -14.21 1.11 3.56
CA TRP A 51 -14.26 -0.23 2.98
C TRP A 51 -14.05 -1.29 4.07
N ARG A 52 -14.80 -2.39 3.98
CA ARG A 52 -14.62 -3.61 4.77
C ARG A 52 -14.18 -4.73 3.84
N ILE A 53 -13.04 -5.33 4.16
CA ILE A 53 -12.49 -6.44 3.40
C ILE A 53 -13.06 -7.74 3.98
N ASP A 54 -13.81 -8.47 3.17
CA ASP A 54 -14.47 -9.71 3.56
C ASP A 54 -13.58 -10.92 3.25
N ARG A 55 -12.90 -10.89 2.10
CA ARG A 55 -12.04 -11.98 1.62
C ARG A 55 -11.01 -11.46 0.61
N ILE A 56 -9.83 -12.07 0.60
CA ILE A 56 -8.82 -11.87 -0.44
C ILE A 56 -8.51 -13.24 -1.04
N ASP A 57 -8.79 -13.42 -2.33
CA ASP A 57 -8.33 -14.60 -3.05
C ASP A 57 -6.94 -14.32 -3.65
N VAL A 58 -6.06 -15.31 -3.57
CA VAL A 58 -4.74 -15.29 -4.22
C VAL A 58 -4.87 -16.01 -5.56
N LEU A 59 -4.59 -15.32 -6.66
CA LEU A 59 -4.82 -15.86 -8.01
C LEU A 59 -3.52 -16.37 -8.67
N ASN A 60 -2.36 -15.84 -8.26
CA ASN A 60 -1.05 -16.29 -8.73
C ASN A 60 -0.24 -16.96 -7.61
N PRO A 61 0.64 -17.94 -7.94
CA PRO A 61 1.50 -18.58 -6.94
C PRO A 61 2.42 -17.58 -6.24
N ILE A 62 2.70 -17.83 -4.96
CA ILE A 62 3.52 -16.95 -4.12
C ILE A 62 4.99 -17.07 -4.53
N LYS A 63 5.56 -16.00 -5.07
CA LYS A 63 6.95 -15.95 -5.53
C LYS A 63 7.65 -14.73 -4.96
N PHE A 64 8.79 -14.93 -4.31
CA PHE A 64 9.63 -13.84 -3.82
C PHE A 64 10.71 -13.43 -4.83
N ILE A 65 11.15 -12.18 -4.73
CA ILE A 65 12.30 -11.61 -5.44
C ILE A 65 13.10 -10.73 -4.50
N ALA A 66 14.43 -10.84 -4.57
CA ALA A 66 15.34 -9.95 -3.86
C ALA A 66 15.60 -8.69 -4.71
N LEU A 67 15.29 -7.53 -4.15
CA LEU A 67 15.57 -6.21 -4.72
C LEU A 67 16.58 -5.49 -3.83
N ARG A 68 17.50 -4.72 -4.43
CA ARG A 68 18.46 -3.88 -3.70
C ARG A 68 18.39 -2.45 -4.20
N ARG A 69 18.31 -1.50 -3.27
CA ARG A 69 18.15 -0.07 -3.58
C ARG A 69 19.05 0.80 -2.71
N ASN A 70 19.47 1.93 -3.26
CA ASN A 70 20.16 2.97 -2.51
C ASN A 70 19.13 3.92 -1.89
N GLU A 71 18.88 3.78 -0.59
CA GLU A 71 17.94 4.60 0.18
C GLU A 71 18.68 5.60 1.06
N VAL A 72 18.02 6.72 1.40
CA VAL A 72 18.56 7.70 2.34
C VAL A 72 18.64 7.11 3.75
N LYS A 73 19.71 7.41 4.48
CA LYS A 73 19.93 6.90 5.85
C LYS A 73 19.04 7.61 6.87
N GLU A 74 18.76 8.88 6.64
CA GLU A 74 18.24 9.81 7.63
C GLU A 74 17.11 10.72 7.08
N LYS A 75 16.44 11.40 8.01
CA LYS A 75 15.50 12.48 7.71
C LYS A 75 16.11 13.80 8.15
N ILE A 76 15.83 14.87 7.41
CA ILE A 76 16.25 16.21 7.81
C ILE A 76 15.62 16.62 9.15
N ASN A 77 16.39 17.33 9.98
CA ASN A 77 15.91 17.83 11.25
C ASN A 77 14.93 18.99 11.06
N ALA A 78 13.66 18.78 11.44
CA ALA A 78 12.60 19.78 11.27
C ALA A 78 12.87 21.09 12.03
N ASN A 79 13.55 21.06 13.18
CA ASN A 79 13.89 22.26 13.93
C ASN A 79 14.96 23.10 13.23
N ALA A 80 15.92 22.45 12.58
CA ALA A 80 16.91 23.15 11.77
C ALA A 80 16.24 23.88 10.59
N VAL A 81 15.27 23.24 9.93
CA VAL A 81 14.46 23.87 8.87
C VAL A 81 13.71 25.10 9.41
N LYS A 82 13.02 24.98 10.55
CA LYS A 82 12.30 26.10 11.18
C LYS A 82 13.21 27.29 11.50
N LYS A 83 14.42 27.04 12.01
CA LYS A 83 15.41 28.09 12.29
C LYS A 83 15.83 28.82 11.01
N GLY A 84 16.00 28.07 9.92
CA GLY A 84 16.25 28.64 8.59
C GLY A 84 15.14 29.58 8.12
N MET A 85 13.88 29.20 8.36
CA MET A 85 12.72 30.01 7.99
C MET A 85 12.63 31.35 8.75
N THR A 86 13.19 31.42 9.96
CA THR A 86 13.19 32.64 10.79
C THR A 86 14.43 33.52 10.59
N GLY A 87 15.16 33.33 9.49
CA GLY A 87 16.31 34.17 9.12
C GLY A 87 17.68 33.65 9.59
N GLY A 88 17.76 32.43 10.12
CA GLY A 88 19.03 31.73 10.30
C GLY A 88 19.45 30.96 9.04
N ASP A 89 20.64 30.34 9.07
CA ASP A 89 21.01 29.41 8.01
C ASP A 89 20.16 28.14 8.09
N GLY A 90 19.54 27.78 6.96
CA GLY A 90 18.80 26.54 6.81
C GLY A 90 19.73 25.34 6.56
N PRO A 91 19.31 24.12 6.95
CA PRO A 91 20.08 22.92 6.64
C PRO A 91 20.08 22.65 5.13
N ILE A 92 21.24 22.31 4.58
CA ILE A 92 21.38 21.88 3.18
C ILE A 92 20.97 20.41 3.06
N ILE A 93 20.23 20.07 2.01
CA ILE A 93 19.87 18.67 1.71
C ILE A 93 21.01 18.02 0.94
N LEU A 94 21.74 17.11 1.58
CA LEU A 94 22.85 16.36 0.98
C LEU A 94 22.51 14.87 0.89
N CYS A 95 21.66 14.49 -0.07
CA CYS A 95 21.18 13.11 -0.23
C CYS A 95 22.27 12.08 -0.54
N ASP A 96 23.37 12.51 -1.16
CA ASP A 96 24.49 11.67 -1.58
C ASP A 96 25.79 12.01 -0.83
N ALA A 97 25.66 12.55 0.38
CA ALA A 97 26.80 12.81 1.26
C ALA A 97 27.62 11.53 1.48
N THR A 98 28.94 11.70 1.51
CA THR A 98 29.89 10.64 1.89
C THR A 98 30.55 10.99 3.21
N GLN A 99 31.24 10.02 3.83
CA GLN A 99 32.06 10.30 5.03
C GLN A 99 33.09 11.41 4.77
N ALA A 100 33.63 11.53 3.55
CA ALA A 100 34.53 12.61 3.19
C ALA A 100 33.83 13.99 3.14
N THR A 101 32.52 14.01 2.86
CA THR A 101 31.73 15.23 2.78
C THR A 101 31.31 15.76 4.15
N THR A 102 30.96 14.88 5.09
CA THR A 102 30.34 15.26 6.37
C THR A 102 31.16 14.89 7.60
N GLY A 103 32.27 14.16 7.42
CA GLY A 103 33.06 13.60 8.52
C GLY A 103 32.37 12.44 9.25
N SER A 104 31.18 12.00 8.83
CA SER A 104 30.42 10.92 9.46
C SER A 104 29.75 10.01 8.42
N ASP A 105 29.53 8.74 8.77
CA ASP A 105 28.79 7.80 7.91
C ASP A 105 27.26 7.81 8.19
N MET A 106 26.79 8.81 8.94
CA MET A 106 25.38 8.93 9.33
C MET A 106 24.51 9.62 8.28
N MET A 107 25.13 10.24 7.26
CA MET A 107 24.45 10.92 6.17
C MET A 107 24.66 10.24 4.82
N GLY A 108 23.73 10.48 3.89
CA GLY A 108 23.81 10.01 2.52
C GLY A 108 22.99 8.75 2.27
N ARG A 109 23.50 7.85 1.43
CA ARG A 109 22.78 6.64 1.01
C ARG A 109 23.33 5.37 1.63
N THR A 110 22.44 4.42 1.88
CA THR A 110 22.76 3.05 2.22
C THR A 110 22.04 2.08 1.28
N GLN A 111 22.67 0.94 1.01
CA GLN A 111 22.02 -0.15 0.28
C GLN A 111 21.11 -0.91 1.22
N ARG A 112 19.82 -0.96 0.89
CA ARG A 112 18.84 -1.78 1.59
C ARG A 112 18.35 -2.87 0.69
N GLN A 113 18.19 -4.06 1.26
CA GLN A 113 17.57 -5.19 0.61
C GLN A 113 16.07 -5.20 0.90
N THR A 114 15.33 -5.75 -0.05
CA THR A 114 13.90 -5.94 0.05
C THR A 114 13.56 -7.30 -0.55
N MET A 115 12.95 -8.16 0.26
CA MET A 115 12.31 -9.39 -0.21
C MET A 115 10.86 -9.06 -0.57
N ALA A 116 10.65 -8.73 -1.84
CA ALA A 116 9.35 -8.41 -2.41
C ALA A 116 8.69 -9.67 -2.99
N LEU A 117 7.39 -9.58 -3.28
CA LEU A 117 6.69 -10.53 -4.12
C LEU A 117 6.82 -10.12 -5.59
N ARG A 118 6.73 -11.08 -6.51
CA ARG A 118 6.69 -10.84 -7.97
C ARG A 118 5.49 -11.52 -8.60
N ASP A 119 5.00 -10.96 -9.71
CA ASP A 119 3.93 -11.55 -10.53
C ASP A 119 2.68 -11.85 -9.69
N VAL A 120 2.18 -10.83 -8.99
CA VAL A 120 1.07 -10.99 -8.04
C VAL A 120 -0.26 -10.63 -8.67
N ARG A 121 -1.29 -11.40 -8.35
CA ARG A 121 -2.69 -11.14 -8.72
C ARG A 121 -3.60 -11.59 -7.59
N TYR A 122 -4.53 -10.73 -7.22
CA TYR A 122 -5.46 -10.92 -6.11
C TYR A 122 -6.88 -10.59 -6.54
N ARG A 123 -7.87 -11.16 -5.86
CA ARG A 123 -9.27 -10.75 -5.94
C ARG A 123 -9.74 -10.30 -4.56
N ILE A 124 -10.13 -9.04 -4.45
CA ILE A 124 -10.58 -8.42 -3.21
C ILE A 124 -12.10 -8.45 -3.19
N HIS A 125 -12.68 -9.09 -2.18
CA HIS A 125 -14.11 -9.04 -1.87
C HIS A 125 -14.31 -8.06 -0.72
N ALA A 126 -15.10 -7.03 -0.97
CA ALA A 126 -15.31 -5.96 0.01
C ALA A 126 -16.68 -5.33 -0.10
N HIS A 127 -17.13 -4.67 0.95
CA HIS A 127 -18.35 -3.86 0.94
C HIS A 127 -18.12 -2.49 1.56
N ILE A 128 -18.99 -1.56 1.22
CA ILE A 128 -19.02 -0.22 1.82
C ILE A 128 -19.73 -0.30 3.17
N HIS A 129 -19.05 0.15 4.22
CA HIS A 129 -19.62 0.32 5.55
C HIS A 129 -19.81 1.83 5.82
N PRO A 130 -21.06 2.34 5.79
CA PRO A 130 -21.34 3.74 6.09
C PRO A 130 -20.91 4.11 7.51
N ARG A 131 -20.42 5.34 7.69
CA ARG A 131 -20.16 5.90 9.02
C ARG A 131 -21.45 6.46 9.65
N PRO A 132 -21.45 6.68 10.99
CA PRO A 132 -22.53 7.37 11.67
C PRO A 132 -22.90 8.70 10.98
N GLY A 133 -24.16 8.85 10.58
CA GLY A 133 -24.69 10.03 9.87
C GLY A 133 -24.71 9.95 8.35
N ALA A 134 -24.17 8.88 7.75
CA ALA A 134 -24.16 8.64 6.30
C ALA A 134 -25.03 7.45 5.85
N GLU A 135 -25.82 6.86 6.76
CA GLU A 135 -26.60 5.64 6.55
C GLU A 135 -27.73 5.81 5.52
N GLY A 136 -28.15 7.05 5.24
CA GLY A 136 -29.22 7.35 4.28
C GLY A 136 -28.80 7.34 2.80
N ARG A 137 -27.50 7.17 2.48
CA ARG A 137 -26.99 7.25 1.10
C ARG A 137 -26.16 6.05 0.59
N PRO A 138 -26.34 4.80 1.06
CA PRO A 138 -25.48 3.67 0.68
C PRO A 138 -25.53 3.41 -0.83
N ARG A 139 -26.72 3.43 -1.44
CA ARG A 139 -26.89 3.20 -2.88
C ARG A 139 -26.11 4.20 -3.73
N ALA A 140 -26.13 5.49 -3.36
CA ALA A 140 -25.41 6.52 -4.10
C ALA A 140 -23.89 6.35 -4.01
N LEU A 141 -23.38 5.88 -2.87
CA LEU A 141 -21.96 5.55 -2.66
C LEU A 141 -21.56 4.30 -3.45
N GLU A 142 -22.40 3.26 -3.41
CA GLU A 142 -22.21 1.99 -4.13
C GLU A 142 -22.19 2.22 -5.66
N GLU A 143 -23.13 3.00 -6.20
CA GLU A 143 -23.17 3.34 -7.63
C GLU A 143 -21.95 4.18 -8.07
N GLN A 144 -21.43 5.06 -7.20
CA GLN A 144 -20.20 5.82 -7.46
C GLN A 144 -18.97 4.91 -7.50
N ALA A 145 -18.88 3.96 -6.56
CA ALA A 145 -17.82 2.98 -6.50
C ALA A 145 -17.83 2.09 -7.75
N ALA A 146 -19.00 1.53 -8.11
CA ALA A 146 -19.17 0.68 -9.28
C ALA A 146 -18.69 1.37 -10.57
N ARG A 147 -19.13 2.62 -10.81
CA ARG A 147 -18.71 3.38 -12.00
C ARG A 147 -17.21 3.63 -12.07
N ARG A 148 -16.55 3.84 -10.92
CA ARG A 148 -15.10 4.07 -10.86
C ARG A 148 -14.32 2.79 -11.11
N ILE A 149 -14.74 1.69 -10.49
CA ILE A 149 -14.14 0.36 -10.66
C ILE A 149 -14.23 -0.07 -12.13
N THR A 150 -15.42 -0.05 -12.72
CA THR A 150 -15.63 -0.43 -14.13
C THR A 150 -14.96 0.54 -15.11
N GLY A 151 -14.91 1.83 -14.77
CA GLY A 151 -14.30 2.85 -15.62
C GLY A 151 -12.78 2.97 -15.49
N GLY A 152 -12.13 2.17 -14.64
CA GLY A 152 -10.69 2.28 -14.37
C GLY A 152 -10.27 3.62 -13.74
N LYS A 153 -11.19 4.33 -13.08
CA LYS A 153 -10.94 5.66 -12.52
C LYS A 153 -10.53 5.55 -11.06
N CYS A 154 -9.42 6.21 -10.71
CA CYS A 154 -8.92 6.29 -9.34
C CYS A 154 -8.59 7.75 -8.97
N PHE A 155 -8.53 8.05 -7.67
CA PHE A 155 -8.07 9.34 -7.15
C PHE A 155 -6.55 9.48 -7.27
N TYR A 156 -5.82 8.38 -7.04
CA TYR A 156 -4.41 8.22 -7.37
C TYR A 156 -4.15 6.78 -7.81
N GLN A 157 -3.05 6.56 -8.54
CA GLN A 157 -2.66 5.23 -8.98
C GLN A 157 -2.51 4.29 -7.77
N PRO A 158 -3.32 3.22 -7.67
CA PRO A 158 -3.18 2.28 -6.57
C PRO A 158 -1.82 1.57 -6.61
N TYR A 159 -1.37 1.08 -5.46
CA TYR A 159 -0.06 0.44 -5.32
C TYR A 159 -0.09 -0.72 -4.33
N LEU A 160 0.80 -1.69 -4.52
CA LEU A 160 0.87 -2.93 -3.73
C LEU A 160 1.91 -2.81 -2.62
N GLY A 161 1.50 -2.14 -1.54
CA GLY A 161 2.30 -1.93 -0.33
C GLY A 161 3.18 -0.68 -0.41
N CYS A 162 4.19 -0.66 -1.28
CA CYS A 162 5.04 0.51 -1.52
C CYS A 162 4.62 1.23 -2.81
N ARG A 163 4.72 2.57 -2.86
CA ARG A 163 4.32 3.39 -4.03
C ARG A 163 5.08 3.07 -5.32
N GLU A 164 6.25 2.45 -5.20
CA GLU A 164 7.07 2.02 -6.34
C GLU A 164 6.46 0.81 -7.06
N PHE A 165 5.53 0.10 -6.42
CA PHE A 165 4.87 -1.09 -6.93
C PHE A 165 3.45 -0.75 -7.37
N VAL A 166 3.32 -0.30 -8.61
CA VAL A 166 2.04 0.07 -9.21
C VAL A 166 1.09 -1.13 -9.24
N ALA A 167 -0.17 -0.88 -8.87
CA ALA A 167 -1.25 -1.85 -8.96
C ALA A 167 -2.21 -1.45 -10.10
N TYR A 168 -2.58 -2.42 -10.92
CA TYR A 168 -3.67 -2.33 -11.89
C TYR A 168 -4.90 -3.01 -11.32
N PHE A 169 -6.09 -2.61 -11.77
CA PHE A 169 -7.33 -3.19 -11.28
C PHE A 169 -8.42 -3.24 -12.34
N GLU A 170 -9.34 -4.20 -12.18
CA GLU A 170 -10.53 -4.36 -13.00
C GLU A 170 -11.67 -4.99 -12.18
N PRO A 171 -12.95 -4.87 -12.61
CA PRO A 171 -14.03 -5.69 -12.07
C PRO A 171 -13.68 -7.17 -12.22
N ALA A 172 -13.87 -7.97 -11.16
CA ALA A 172 -13.50 -9.38 -11.21
C ALA A 172 -14.30 -10.17 -12.25
N HIS A 173 -13.62 -11.13 -12.89
CA HIS A 173 -14.22 -12.10 -13.79
C HIS A 173 -14.35 -13.45 -13.09
N ALA A 174 -15.51 -14.11 -13.21
CA ALA A 174 -15.81 -15.34 -12.47
C ALA A 174 -14.94 -16.55 -12.86
N GLU A 175 -14.14 -16.44 -13.92
CA GLU A 175 -13.46 -17.57 -14.54
C GLU A 175 -12.13 -17.95 -13.87
N VAL A 176 -11.43 -17.00 -13.24
CA VAL A 176 -10.12 -17.28 -12.62
C VAL A 176 -10.30 -17.88 -11.23
N GLN A 177 -9.83 -19.12 -11.05
CA GLN A 177 -9.86 -19.78 -9.75
C GLN A 177 -8.67 -19.36 -8.88
N PRO A 178 -8.86 -19.24 -7.56
CA PRO A 178 -7.75 -19.03 -6.64
C PRO A 178 -6.76 -20.20 -6.66
N VAL A 179 -5.53 -19.95 -6.22
CA VAL A 179 -4.54 -21.02 -6.03
C VAL A 179 -5.09 -22.06 -5.04
N ALA A 180 -4.98 -23.34 -5.42
CA ALA A 180 -5.43 -24.47 -4.60
C ALA A 180 -4.37 -24.85 -3.55
N GLU A 181 -3.86 -23.87 -2.82
CA GLU A 181 -2.85 -24.04 -1.77
C GLU A 181 -3.46 -23.76 -0.40
N SER A 182 -3.19 -24.64 0.56
CA SER A 182 -3.57 -24.44 1.96
C SER A 182 -2.30 -24.25 2.78
N VAL A 183 -2.01 -23.00 3.16
CA VAL A 183 -0.76 -22.62 3.84
C VAL A 183 -1.10 -21.85 5.10
N ASP A 184 -0.47 -22.22 6.22
CA ASP A 184 -0.44 -21.40 7.43
C ASP A 184 0.58 -20.27 7.23
N ILE A 185 0.08 -19.03 7.09
CA ILE A 185 0.89 -17.83 6.88
C ILE A 185 1.29 -17.14 8.20
N GLY A 186 0.84 -17.70 9.34
CA GLY A 186 1.05 -17.16 10.67
C GLY A 186 0.33 -15.83 10.92
N TRP A 187 0.80 -15.08 11.91
CA TRP A 187 0.26 -13.77 12.24
C TRP A 187 0.53 -12.75 11.14
N MET A 188 -0.48 -11.96 10.81
CA MET A 188 -0.38 -10.87 9.86
C MET A 188 -1.02 -9.60 10.38
N LEU A 189 -0.54 -8.46 9.88
CA LEU A 189 -1.22 -7.19 10.08
C LEU A 189 -2.62 -7.26 9.48
N TYR A 190 -3.64 -7.07 10.33
CA TYR A 190 -5.03 -6.96 9.90
C TYR A 190 -5.28 -5.58 9.29
N ASP A 191 -5.36 -4.54 10.13
CA ASP A 191 -5.46 -3.14 9.71
C ASP A 191 -4.82 -2.21 10.74
N VAL A 192 -4.51 -0.97 10.33
CA VAL A 192 -3.95 0.09 11.18
C VAL A 192 -5.00 1.08 11.66
N PHE A 193 -6.21 1.02 11.12
CA PHE A 193 -7.34 1.84 11.54
C PHE A 193 -8.35 0.95 12.26
N ASP A 194 -8.90 1.48 13.35
CA ASP A 194 -10.13 0.98 13.93
C ASP A 194 -11.29 1.55 13.11
N LEU A 195 -11.97 0.69 12.37
CA LEU A 195 -12.91 1.12 11.34
C LEU A 195 -14.34 0.80 11.72
#